data_AF-A0A7C1G7L0-F1
#
_entry.id   AF-A0A7C1G7L0-F1
#
_cell.length_a   1.000
_cell.length_b   1.000
_cell.length_c   1.000
_cell.angle_alpha   90.00
_cell.angle_beta   90.00
_cell.angle_gamma   90.00
#
_symmetry.space_group_name_H-M   'P 1'
#
loop_
_entity.id
_entity.type
_entity.pdbx_description
1 polymer ?
#
loop_
_entity_poly.entity_id
_entity_poly.type
_entity_poly.pdbx_seq_one_letter_code
_entity_poly.pdbx_strand_id
1 'polypeptide(L)'
;MKSLSRIRSGKNVDNYPLWLLLILFFGSTVGSVILTSYLIADLPLTFILLAFALSSGWSFIYTLVGTRSYGIIGIKQDVPYVKEGVFLAYMSLTGFTNTQVWFAPLIITTFGADFCYFMKIGQICNTSSKSMYKAYFLIFPIAWLVSFIYVSVFWRIAPMPSNVYPGTNIYWPVQAQWLRLFASMGSGLLNPLSLLVSFLCAVGIFVFSEVTQISIPLIALAFGMSQPIPYPTALLIGMAIGKLIEHRVGKEFWMSFRNTIVAGLSLGTGLIITLSVAIKLILKNIWILPY
;
A
#
# COMPACT_ATOMS: atom_id res chain seq x y z
N MET A 1 -18.10 15.22 17.14
CA MET A 1 -17.83 14.92 15.71
C MET A 1 -18.68 15.83 14.81
N LYS A 2 -18.11 16.54 13.83
CA LYS A 2 -18.91 17.28 12.83
C LYS A 2 -19.22 16.34 11.66
N SER A 3 -20.50 16.27 11.27
CA SER A 3 -21.01 15.54 10.10
C SER A 3 -20.15 15.75 8.85
N LEU A 4 -19.94 14.70 8.06
CA LEU A 4 -19.26 14.76 6.75
C LEU A 4 -19.89 15.81 5.81
N SER A 5 -21.19 16.13 6.00
CA SER A 5 -21.89 17.19 5.25
C SER A 5 -21.50 18.61 5.64
N ARG A 6 -20.76 18.81 6.75
CA ARG A 6 -20.36 20.12 7.26
C ARG A 6 -18.86 20.41 7.10
N ILE A 7 -18.13 19.57 6.36
CA ILE A 7 -16.76 19.89 5.98
C ILE A 7 -16.84 21.07 5.00
N ARG A 8 -16.37 22.24 5.43
CA ARG A 8 -16.21 23.42 4.58
C ARG A 8 -15.38 22.98 3.38
N SER A 9 -15.99 22.93 2.19
CA SER A 9 -15.28 22.72 0.94
C SER A 9 -14.14 23.73 0.87
N GLY A 10 -12.90 23.26 0.82
CA GLY A 10 -11.74 24.15 0.73
C GLY A 10 -11.90 25.03 -0.51
N LYS A 11 -11.83 26.35 -0.34
CA LYS A 11 -12.01 27.36 -1.41
C LYS A 11 -11.03 27.22 -2.60
N ASN A 12 -10.01 26.36 -2.49
CA ASN A 12 -8.92 26.19 -3.47
C ASN A 12 -8.75 24.74 -3.96
N VAL A 13 -9.77 23.88 -3.86
CA VAL A 13 -9.71 22.55 -4.47
C VAL A 13 -10.27 22.66 -5.88
N ASP A 14 -9.48 22.31 -6.90
CA ASP A 14 -10.00 22.14 -8.26
C ASP A 14 -11.14 21.11 -8.19
N ASN A 15 -12.38 21.59 -8.30
CA ASN A 15 -13.57 20.77 -8.10
C ASN A 15 -13.79 19.86 -9.32
N TYR A 16 -13.15 18.70 -9.32
CA TYR A 16 -13.60 17.60 -10.16
C TYR A 16 -14.93 17.06 -9.60
N PRO A 17 -15.90 16.74 -10.47
CA PRO A 17 -17.18 16.25 -9.99
C PRO A 17 -16.99 14.91 -9.27
N LEU A 18 -17.55 14.80 -8.07
CA LEU A 18 -17.45 13.61 -7.22
C LEU A 18 -17.89 12.34 -7.96
N TRP A 19 -18.95 12.44 -8.77
CA TRP A 19 -19.47 11.31 -9.54
C TRP A 19 -18.42 10.73 -10.50
N LEU A 20 -17.56 11.56 -11.11
CA LEU A 20 -16.51 11.08 -12.01
C LEU A 20 -15.44 10.29 -11.24
N LEU A 21 -15.04 10.77 -10.07
CA LEU A 21 -14.08 10.07 -9.20
C LEU A 21 -14.65 8.74 -8.70
N LEU A 22 -15.94 8.73 -8.32
CA LEU A 22 -16.63 7.52 -7.91
C LEU A 22 -16.74 6.52 -9.06
N ILE A 23 -17.06 6.96 -10.28
CA ILE A 23 -17.10 6.07 -11.45
C ILE A 23 -15.72 5.49 -11.75
N LEU A 24 -14.64 6.27 -11.67
CA LEU A 24 -13.29 5.74 -11.88
C LEU A 24 -12.90 4.71 -10.81
N PHE A 25 -13.27 4.97 -9.56
CA PHE A 25 -13.01 4.05 -8.44
C PHE A 25 -13.84 2.76 -8.55
N PHE A 26 -15.17 2.88 -8.69
CA PHE A 26 -16.04 1.71 -8.81
C PHE A 26 -15.85 0.98 -10.14
N GLY A 27 -15.58 1.69 -11.23
CA GLY A 27 -15.27 1.10 -12.53
C GLY A 27 -13.99 0.26 -12.51
N SER A 28 -12.94 0.73 -11.84
CA SER A 28 -11.69 -0.05 -11.72
C SER A 28 -11.85 -1.27 -10.80
N THR A 29 -12.56 -1.15 -9.68
CA THR A 29 -12.81 -2.27 -8.76
C THR A 29 -13.76 -3.32 -9.36
N VAL A 30 -14.85 -2.89 -10.03
CA VAL A 30 -15.74 -3.78 -10.80
C VAL A 30 -14.96 -4.46 -11.93
N GLY A 31 -14.12 -3.72 -12.66
CA GLY A 31 -13.28 -4.28 -13.72
C GLY A 31 -12.36 -5.40 -13.23
N SER A 32 -11.82 -5.27 -12.01
CA SER A 32 -11.03 -6.34 -11.38
C SER A 32 -11.84 -7.59 -11.07
N VAL A 33 -13.07 -7.43 -10.57
CA VAL A 33 -13.96 -8.55 -10.27
C VAL A 33 -14.37 -9.26 -11.56
N ILE A 34 -14.70 -8.50 -12.61
CA ILE A 34 -15.01 -9.06 -13.94
C ILE A 34 -13.81 -9.85 -14.47
N LEU A 35 -12.61 -9.27 -14.44
CA LEU A 35 -11.39 -9.95 -14.87
C LEU A 35 -11.15 -11.24 -14.08
N THR A 36 -11.37 -11.22 -12.77
CA THR A 36 -11.26 -12.41 -11.90
C THR A 36 -12.28 -13.48 -12.28
N SER A 37 -13.53 -13.10 -12.53
CA SER A 37 -14.59 -14.02 -12.95
C SER A 37 -14.37 -14.60 -14.35
N TYR A 38 -13.67 -13.85 -15.22
CA TYR A 38 -13.28 -14.34 -16.54
C TYR A 38 -12.11 -15.33 -16.47
N LEU A 39 -11.15 -15.10 -15.57
CA LEU A 39 -9.96 -15.94 -15.44
C LEU A 39 -10.23 -17.29 -14.76
N ILE A 40 -11.25 -17.38 -13.92
CA ILE A 40 -11.62 -18.60 -13.18
C ILE A 40 -13.04 -18.99 -13.59
N ALA A 41 -13.13 -20.00 -14.47
CA ALA A 41 -14.38 -20.38 -15.14
C ALA A 41 -15.49 -20.96 -14.22
N ASP A 42 -15.16 -21.35 -12.98
CA ASP A 42 -16.08 -22.08 -12.07
C ASP A 42 -16.28 -21.37 -10.72
N LEU A 43 -16.49 -20.06 -10.72
CA LEU A 43 -16.76 -19.31 -9.49
C LEU A 43 -18.26 -19.27 -9.13
N PRO A 44 -18.65 -19.70 -7.91
CA PRO A 44 -20.00 -19.50 -7.41
C PRO A 44 -20.37 -18.02 -7.39
N LEU A 45 -21.62 -17.70 -7.69
CA LEU A 45 -22.13 -16.33 -7.67
C LEU A 45 -21.91 -15.67 -6.29
N THR A 46 -22.06 -16.44 -5.21
CA THR A 46 -21.79 -16.00 -3.83
C THR A 46 -20.34 -15.56 -3.63
N PHE A 47 -19.38 -16.23 -4.27
CA PHE A 47 -17.97 -15.82 -4.23
C PHE A 47 -17.72 -14.56 -5.05
N ILE A 48 -18.37 -14.41 -6.22
CA ILE A 48 -18.26 -13.19 -7.03
C ILE A 48 -18.81 -11.98 -6.26
N LEU A 49 -19.94 -12.13 -5.56
CA LEU A 49 -20.50 -11.09 -4.70
C LEU A 49 -19.58 -10.74 -3.53
N LEU A 50 -18.93 -11.74 -2.93
CA LEU A 50 -17.91 -11.54 -1.90
C LEU A 50 -16.71 -10.75 -2.46
N ALA A 51 -16.21 -11.15 -3.62
CA ALA A 51 -15.11 -10.49 -4.32
C ALA A 51 -15.46 -9.04 -4.66
N PHE A 52 -16.70 -8.76 -5.06
CA PHE A 52 -17.20 -7.41 -5.25
C PHE A 52 -17.28 -6.60 -3.95
N ALA A 53 -17.83 -7.18 -2.88
CA ALA A 53 -17.89 -6.52 -1.57
C ALA A 53 -16.49 -6.19 -1.03
N LEU A 54 -15.51 -7.06 -1.27
CA LEU A 54 -14.13 -6.87 -0.86
C LEU A 54 -13.39 -5.88 -1.77
N SER A 55 -13.52 -6.00 -3.08
CA SER A 55 -12.82 -5.12 -4.03
C SER A 55 -13.38 -3.69 -4.00
N SER A 56 -14.70 -3.51 -3.97
CA SER A 56 -15.31 -2.18 -3.98
C SER A 56 -15.59 -1.65 -2.57
N GLY A 57 -16.27 -2.43 -1.74
CA GLY A 57 -16.70 -1.99 -0.40
C GLY A 57 -15.54 -1.84 0.57
N TRP A 58 -14.76 -2.90 0.76
CA TRP A 58 -13.61 -2.84 1.66
C TRP A 58 -12.54 -1.86 1.16
N SER A 59 -12.15 -1.87 -0.12
CA SER A 59 -11.18 -0.89 -0.64
C SER A 59 -11.61 0.56 -0.43
N PHE A 60 -12.91 0.87 -0.46
CA PHE A 60 -13.41 2.22 -0.19
C PHE A 60 -13.17 2.63 1.26
N ILE A 61 -13.58 1.79 2.21
CA ILE A 61 -13.33 2.02 3.65
C ILE A 61 -11.83 2.08 3.92
N TYR A 62 -11.09 1.16 3.33
CA TYR A 62 -9.66 1.00 3.50
C TYR A 62 -8.90 2.23 2.98
N THR A 63 -9.33 2.79 1.85
CA THR A 63 -8.81 4.06 1.32
C THR A 63 -9.08 5.23 2.28
N LEU A 64 -10.27 5.32 2.87
CA LEU A 64 -10.58 6.39 3.84
C LEU A 64 -9.71 6.30 5.10
N VAL A 65 -9.52 5.08 5.61
CA VAL A 65 -8.62 4.83 6.75
C VAL A 65 -7.18 5.16 6.37
N GLY A 66 -6.71 4.73 5.20
CA GLY A 66 -5.36 5.03 4.70
C GLY A 66 -5.10 6.54 4.56
N THR A 67 -6.05 7.29 4.01
CA THR A 67 -5.95 8.76 3.90
C THR A 67 -5.91 9.42 5.28
N ARG A 68 -6.66 8.91 6.26
CA ARG A 68 -6.59 9.38 7.64
C ARG A 68 -5.24 9.06 8.27
N SER A 69 -4.68 7.88 8.02
CA SER A 69 -3.36 7.49 8.52
C SER A 69 -2.27 8.44 8.00
N TYR A 70 -2.30 8.79 6.71
CA TYR A 70 -1.45 9.86 6.17
C TYR A 70 -1.60 11.18 6.93
N GLY A 71 -2.83 11.56 7.28
CA GLY A 71 -3.09 12.80 8.02
C GLY A 71 -2.61 12.81 9.47
N ILE A 72 -2.55 11.64 10.14
CA ILE A 72 -2.17 11.56 11.56
C ILE A 72 -0.67 11.27 11.73
N ILE A 73 -0.15 10.25 11.04
CA ILE A 73 1.21 9.76 11.22
C ILE A 73 2.13 9.99 10.02
N GLY A 74 1.61 10.49 8.89
CA GLY A 74 2.39 10.73 7.67
C GLY A 74 2.73 9.47 6.87
N ILE A 75 2.28 8.30 7.32
CA ILE A 75 2.51 7.00 6.68
C ILE A 75 1.15 6.32 6.50
N LYS A 76 0.98 5.62 5.37
CA LYS A 76 -0.20 4.77 5.14
C LYS A 76 -0.14 3.55 6.05
N GLN A 77 -1.25 3.26 6.72
CA GLN A 77 -1.40 2.00 7.45
C GLN A 77 -2.17 1.01 6.58
N ASP A 78 -1.54 -0.13 6.32
CA ASP A 78 -2.15 -1.24 5.61
C ASP A 78 -2.71 -2.26 6.62
N VAL A 79 -3.95 -2.69 6.44
CA VAL A 79 -4.60 -3.73 7.24
C VAL A 79 -4.22 -5.09 6.64
N PRO A 80 -3.45 -5.92 7.35
CA PRO A 80 -2.94 -7.17 6.80
C PRO A 80 -4.04 -8.25 6.78
N TYR A 81 -3.88 -9.18 5.84
CA TYR A 81 -4.60 -10.47 5.79
C TYR A 81 -6.13 -10.43 5.65
N VAL A 82 -6.72 -9.29 5.26
CA VAL A 82 -8.18 -9.19 5.09
C VAL A 82 -8.68 -10.11 3.98
N LYS A 83 -7.96 -10.17 2.85
CA LYS A 83 -8.31 -11.05 1.72
C LYS A 83 -8.30 -12.51 2.16
N GLU A 84 -7.21 -12.90 2.80
CA GLU A 84 -6.93 -14.25 3.26
C GLU A 84 -7.96 -14.70 4.30
N GLY A 85 -8.28 -13.84 5.27
CA GLY A 85 -9.28 -14.13 6.30
C GLY A 85 -10.69 -14.25 5.76
N VAL A 86 -11.09 -13.37 4.85
CA VAL A 86 -12.42 -13.41 4.23
C VAL A 86 -12.57 -14.64 3.33
N PHE A 87 -11.52 -15.01 2.60
CA PHE A 87 -11.54 -16.23 1.77
C PHE A 87 -11.63 -17.48 2.63
N LEU A 88 -10.84 -17.58 3.70
CA LEU A 88 -10.91 -18.70 4.64
C LEU A 88 -12.28 -18.82 5.31
N ALA A 89 -12.88 -17.70 5.75
CA ALA A 89 -14.21 -17.69 6.33
C ALA A 89 -15.28 -18.13 5.33
N TYR A 90 -15.18 -17.69 4.07
CA TYR A 90 -16.09 -18.14 3.03
C TYR A 90 -15.95 -19.63 2.74
N MET A 91 -14.72 -20.14 2.61
CA MET A 91 -14.42 -21.54 2.36
C MET A 91 -14.95 -22.45 3.50
N SER A 92 -14.78 -22.04 4.76
CA SER A 92 -15.27 -22.81 5.91
C SER A 92 -16.80 -22.82 6.02
N LEU A 93 -17.48 -21.72 5.67
CA LEU A 93 -18.95 -21.62 5.74
C LEU A 93 -19.66 -22.32 4.58
N THR A 94 -19.07 -22.30 3.38
CA THR A 94 -19.72 -22.80 2.15
C THR A 94 -19.19 -24.15 1.66
N GLY A 95 -18.11 -24.66 2.27
CA GLY A 95 -17.43 -25.87 1.78
C GLY A 95 -16.70 -25.67 0.45
N PHE A 96 -16.44 -24.42 0.06
CA PHE A 96 -15.77 -24.10 -1.19
C PHE A 96 -14.29 -24.51 -1.16
N THR A 97 -13.86 -25.35 -2.10
CA THR A 97 -12.51 -25.95 -2.12
C THR A 97 -11.61 -25.47 -3.26
N ASN A 98 -12.11 -24.60 -4.15
CA ASN A 98 -11.34 -24.19 -5.32
C ASN A 98 -10.14 -23.32 -4.89
N THR A 99 -8.94 -23.85 -5.06
CA THR A 99 -7.67 -23.20 -4.69
C THR A 99 -7.21 -22.17 -5.70
N GLN A 100 -7.76 -22.13 -6.92
CA GLN A 100 -7.39 -21.16 -7.95
C GLN A 100 -7.68 -19.71 -7.51
N VAL A 101 -8.66 -19.54 -6.63
CA VAL A 101 -9.03 -18.25 -6.03
C VAL A 101 -7.86 -17.56 -5.32
N TRP A 102 -6.93 -18.32 -4.75
CA TRP A 102 -5.74 -17.77 -4.10
C TRP A 102 -4.81 -17.04 -5.09
N PHE A 103 -4.85 -17.44 -6.36
CA PHE A 103 -4.07 -16.86 -7.44
C PHE A 103 -4.85 -15.82 -8.26
N ALA A 104 -6.11 -15.55 -7.90
CA ALA A 104 -6.94 -14.57 -8.58
C ALA A 104 -6.38 -13.14 -8.47
N PRO A 105 -6.38 -12.36 -9.57
CA PRO A 105 -5.98 -10.95 -9.58
C PRO A 105 -7.08 -10.05 -9.04
N LEU A 106 -7.57 -10.35 -7.83
CA LEU A 106 -8.54 -9.51 -7.13
C LEU A 106 -7.84 -8.28 -6.54
N ILE A 107 -8.22 -7.10 -7.02
CA ILE A 107 -7.68 -5.82 -6.57
C ILE A 107 -8.40 -5.43 -5.28
N ILE A 108 -7.63 -5.37 -4.19
CA ILE A 108 -8.02 -4.77 -2.92
C ILE A 108 -7.02 -3.65 -2.67
N THR A 109 -7.47 -2.41 -2.82
CA THR A 109 -6.56 -1.29 -3.03
C THR A 109 -6.78 -0.16 -2.05
N THR A 110 -5.66 0.42 -1.63
CA THR A 110 -5.59 1.69 -0.91
C THR A 110 -5.09 2.82 -1.81
N PHE A 111 -4.99 2.59 -3.12
CA PHE A 111 -4.34 3.52 -4.04
C PHE A 111 -4.99 4.92 -4.02
N GLY A 112 -6.29 5.01 -3.68
CA GLY A 112 -6.93 6.29 -3.48
C GLY A 112 -6.28 7.13 -2.36
N ALA A 113 -5.73 6.51 -1.32
CA ALA A 113 -5.02 7.20 -0.25
C ALA A 113 -3.68 7.74 -0.73
N ASP A 114 -2.93 6.92 -1.48
CA ASP A 114 -1.66 7.31 -2.11
C ASP A 114 -1.89 8.46 -3.10
N PHE A 115 -2.99 8.41 -3.86
CA PHE A 115 -3.39 9.45 -4.80
C PHE A 115 -3.79 10.75 -4.10
N CYS A 116 -4.54 10.67 -2.99
CA CYS A 116 -4.83 11.84 -2.15
C CYS A 116 -3.56 12.45 -1.57
N TYR A 117 -2.61 11.62 -1.13
CA TYR A 117 -1.31 12.08 -0.63
C TYR A 117 -0.50 12.78 -1.73
N PHE A 118 -0.44 12.22 -2.94
CA PHE A 118 0.21 12.84 -4.10
C PHE A 118 -0.40 14.21 -4.45
N MET A 119 -1.73 14.29 -4.49
CA MET A 119 -2.44 15.56 -4.72
C MET A 119 -2.16 16.58 -3.61
N LYS A 120 -2.06 16.14 -2.35
CA LYS A 120 -1.73 17.01 -1.23
C LYS A 120 -0.32 17.58 -1.33
N ILE A 121 0.65 16.78 -1.79
CA ILE A 121 2.01 17.27 -2.07
C ILE A 121 1.96 18.36 -3.14
N GLY A 122 1.26 18.12 -4.26
CA GLY A 122 1.09 19.11 -5.33
C GLY A 122 0.51 20.44 -4.81
N GLN A 123 -0.49 20.38 -3.93
CA GLN A 123 -1.07 21.57 -3.30
C GLN A 123 -0.06 22.32 -2.42
N ILE A 124 0.78 21.61 -1.66
CA ILE A 124 1.84 22.23 -0.83
C ILE A 124 2.91 22.88 -1.71
N CYS A 125 3.18 22.30 -2.88
CA CYS A 125 4.08 22.84 -3.90
C CYS A 125 3.42 23.91 -4.79
N ASN A 126 2.28 24.50 -4.38
CA ASN A 126 1.53 25.50 -5.16
C ASN A 126 1.22 25.09 -6.60
N THR A 127 1.04 23.79 -6.84
CA THR A 127 0.73 23.24 -8.17
C THR A 127 -0.78 22.98 -8.29
N SER A 128 -1.35 23.27 -9.46
CA SER A 128 -2.75 22.95 -9.74
C SER A 128 -2.98 21.44 -9.80
N SER A 129 -4.16 21.00 -9.35
CA SER A 129 -4.54 19.58 -9.38
C SER A 129 -4.60 19.10 -10.83
N LYS A 130 -5.04 19.96 -11.75
CA LYS A 130 -5.04 19.67 -13.20
C LYS A 130 -3.64 19.31 -13.72
N SER A 131 -2.60 20.02 -13.26
CA SER A 131 -1.21 19.70 -13.62
C SER A 131 -0.79 18.33 -13.06
N MET A 132 -1.18 18.04 -11.82
CA MET A 132 -0.93 16.72 -11.19
C MET A 132 -1.60 15.58 -11.95
N TYR A 133 -2.88 15.73 -12.34
CA TYR A 133 -3.57 14.73 -13.17
C TYR A 133 -2.90 14.55 -14.53
N LYS A 134 -2.56 15.64 -15.22
CA LYS A 134 -1.85 15.57 -16.51
C LYS A 134 -0.51 14.85 -16.38
N ALA A 135 0.26 15.17 -15.35
CA ALA A 135 1.55 14.52 -15.09
C ALA A 135 1.36 13.02 -14.84
N TYR A 136 0.38 12.65 -14.02
CA TYR A 136 0.07 11.25 -13.75
C TYR A 136 -0.30 10.47 -15.02
N PHE A 137 -1.24 10.99 -15.81
CA PHE A 137 -1.69 10.32 -17.05
C PHE A 137 -0.64 10.36 -18.18
N LEU A 138 0.26 11.33 -18.17
CA LEU A 138 1.40 11.37 -19.10
C LEU A 138 2.46 10.32 -18.76
N ILE A 139 2.79 10.19 -17.47
CA ILE A 139 3.82 9.26 -16.98
C ILE A 139 3.30 7.82 -17.00
N PHE A 140 2.01 7.59 -16.75
CA PHE A 140 1.41 6.26 -16.68
C PHE A 140 1.75 5.33 -17.88
N PRO A 141 1.53 5.72 -19.15
CA PRO A 141 1.88 4.85 -20.29
C PRO A 141 3.39 4.67 -20.44
N ILE A 142 4.18 5.72 -20.16
CA ILE A 142 5.65 5.64 -20.22
C ILE A 142 6.15 4.64 -19.19
N ALA A 143 5.63 4.68 -17.96
CA ALA A 143 6.00 3.77 -16.88
C ALA A 143 5.68 2.31 -17.23
N TRP A 144 4.52 2.05 -17.86
CA TRP A 144 4.16 0.71 -18.35
C TRP A 144 5.09 0.22 -19.46
N LEU A 145 5.35 1.06 -20.47
CA LEU A 145 6.27 0.71 -21.57
C LEU A 145 7.67 0.40 -21.04
N VAL A 146 8.20 1.26 -20.16
CA VAL A 146 9.51 1.07 -19.55
C VAL A 146 9.52 -0.20 -18.68
N SER A 147 8.46 -0.47 -17.92
CA SER A 147 8.34 -1.70 -17.11
C SER A 147 8.41 -2.95 -17.98
N PHE A 148 7.71 -2.98 -19.12
CA PHE A 148 7.80 -4.11 -20.06
C PHE A 148 9.20 -4.26 -20.66
N ILE A 149 9.86 -3.16 -21.02
CA ILE A 149 11.24 -3.19 -21.50
C ILE A 149 12.14 -3.79 -20.42
N TYR A 150 12.06 -3.32 -19.17
CA TYR A 150 12.84 -3.87 -18.06
C TYR A 150 12.61 -5.37 -17.88
N VAL A 151 11.36 -5.82 -17.78
CA VAL A 151 11.04 -7.25 -17.62
C VAL A 151 11.59 -8.08 -18.81
N SER A 152 11.44 -7.57 -20.03
CA SER A 152 11.95 -8.25 -21.23
C SER A 152 13.48 -8.39 -21.24
N VAL A 153 14.20 -7.35 -20.78
CA VAL A 153 15.65 -7.38 -20.65
C VAL A 153 16.05 -8.40 -19.60
N PHE A 154 15.41 -8.38 -18.43
CA PHE A 154 15.66 -9.33 -17.36
C PHE A 154 15.48 -10.79 -17.81
N TRP A 155 14.43 -11.10 -18.57
CA TRP A 155 14.22 -12.45 -19.11
C TRP A 155 15.26 -12.86 -20.17
N ARG A 156 15.90 -11.91 -20.86
CA ARG A 156 16.96 -12.19 -21.82
C ARG A 156 18.31 -12.50 -21.17
N ILE A 157 18.62 -11.94 -20.00
CA ILE A 157 19.91 -12.19 -19.30
C ILE A 157 19.99 -13.64 -18.81
N ALA A 158 18.94 -14.09 -18.12
CA ALA A 158 18.86 -15.42 -17.53
C ALA A 158 17.39 -15.76 -17.24
N PRO A 159 17.02 -17.05 -17.19
CA PRO A 159 15.71 -17.46 -16.71
C PRO A 159 15.53 -17.05 -15.23
N MET A 160 14.31 -16.67 -14.86
CA MET A 160 13.90 -16.46 -13.46
C MET A 160 13.02 -17.64 -13.03
N PRO A 161 13.29 -18.29 -11.88
CA PRO A 161 14.34 -18.02 -10.89
C PRO A 161 15.72 -18.60 -11.29
N SER A 162 16.82 -17.93 -10.89
CA SER A 162 18.19 -18.42 -11.12
C SER A 162 19.19 -17.76 -10.16
N ASN A 163 20.41 -18.32 -10.04
CA ASN A 163 21.49 -17.74 -9.22
C ASN A 163 21.92 -16.33 -9.68
N VAL A 164 21.62 -15.96 -10.93
CA VAL A 164 21.82 -14.60 -11.43
C VAL A 164 20.93 -13.60 -10.66
N TYR A 165 19.76 -14.05 -10.23
CA TYR A 165 18.72 -13.33 -9.51
C TYR A 165 18.49 -13.90 -8.10
N PRO A 166 19.41 -13.68 -7.14
CA PRO A 166 19.29 -14.26 -5.80
C PRO A 166 18.00 -13.85 -5.07
N GLY A 167 17.45 -12.67 -5.39
CA GLY A 167 16.17 -12.22 -4.84
C GLY A 167 15.00 -13.13 -5.20
N THR A 168 14.93 -13.65 -6.43
CA THR A 168 13.82 -14.55 -6.82
C THR A 168 13.97 -15.92 -6.13
N ASN A 169 15.21 -16.40 -5.97
CA ASN A 169 15.49 -17.63 -5.22
C ASN A 169 15.11 -17.55 -3.73
N ILE A 170 15.22 -16.37 -3.11
CA ILE A 170 14.90 -16.18 -1.68
C ILE A 170 13.42 -15.84 -1.49
N TYR A 171 12.95 -14.80 -2.18
CA TYR A 171 11.63 -14.22 -1.88
C TYR A 171 10.47 -15.00 -2.48
N TRP A 172 10.62 -15.62 -3.66
CA TRP A 172 9.50 -16.35 -4.27
C TRP A 172 9.11 -17.59 -3.46
N PRO A 173 10.05 -18.44 -2.99
CA PRO A 173 9.69 -19.54 -2.10
C PRO A 173 9.04 -19.04 -0.81
N VAL A 174 9.53 -17.96 -0.21
CA VAL A 174 8.92 -17.37 1.00
C VAL A 174 7.48 -16.93 0.74
N GLN A 175 7.21 -16.25 -0.37
CA GLN A 175 5.86 -15.85 -0.77
C GLN A 175 4.95 -17.06 -1.04
N ALA A 176 5.47 -18.08 -1.72
CA ALA A 176 4.74 -19.32 -1.98
C ALA A 176 4.41 -20.08 -0.69
N GLN A 177 5.35 -20.14 0.27
CA GLN A 177 5.08 -20.73 1.59
C GLN A 177 4.03 -19.91 2.36
N TRP A 178 4.06 -18.58 2.30
CA TRP A 178 3.03 -17.74 2.91
C TRP A 178 1.65 -18.01 2.32
N LEU A 179 1.54 -18.08 1.00
CA LEU A 179 0.28 -18.42 0.34
C LEU A 179 -0.19 -19.83 0.71
N ARG A 180 0.75 -20.79 0.76
CA ARG A 180 0.47 -22.17 1.16
C ARG A 180 -0.03 -22.24 2.60
N LEU A 181 0.53 -21.48 3.54
CA LEU A 181 0.09 -21.45 4.93
C LEU A 181 -1.40 -21.11 5.01
N PHE A 182 -1.85 -20.06 4.31
CA PHE A 182 -3.28 -19.72 4.27
C PHE A 182 -4.12 -20.79 3.54
N ALA A 183 -3.61 -21.37 2.46
CA ALA A 183 -4.33 -22.40 1.72
C ALA A 183 -4.44 -23.74 2.48
N SER A 184 -3.46 -24.09 3.34
CA SER A 184 -3.37 -25.41 3.98
C SER A 184 -3.76 -25.44 5.46
N MET A 185 -3.52 -24.37 6.22
CA MET A 185 -3.71 -24.36 7.68
C MET A 185 -5.15 -24.06 8.13
N GLY A 186 -6.08 -23.82 7.19
CA GLY A 186 -7.47 -23.49 7.52
C GLY A 186 -7.61 -22.29 8.47
N SER A 187 -8.76 -22.16 9.13
CA SER A 187 -9.12 -21.04 10.01
C SER A 187 -8.26 -20.88 11.27
N GLY A 188 -7.33 -21.80 11.56
CA GLY A 188 -6.50 -21.77 12.78
C GLY A 188 -5.49 -20.62 12.82
N LEU A 189 -5.10 -20.07 11.67
CA LEU A 189 -4.20 -18.90 11.58
C LEU A 189 -4.89 -17.59 11.99
N LEU A 190 -6.20 -17.49 11.76
CA LEU A 190 -6.99 -16.30 12.05
C LEU A 190 -8.12 -16.67 13.01
N ASN A 191 -7.77 -16.79 14.29
CA ASN A 191 -8.74 -17.06 15.34
C ASN A 191 -9.75 -15.90 15.44
N PRO A 192 -11.05 -16.12 15.13
CA PRO A 192 -12.05 -15.06 15.15
C PRO A 192 -12.16 -14.41 16.53
N LEU A 193 -11.95 -15.19 17.60
CA LEU A 193 -11.97 -14.71 18.97
C LEU A 193 -10.80 -13.76 19.26
N SER A 194 -9.59 -14.03 18.75
CA SER A 194 -8.45 -13.11 18.87
C SER A 194 -8.67 -11.81 18.10
N LEU A 195 -9.30 -11.88 16.92
CA LEU A 195 -9.69 -10.68 16.16
C LEU A 195 -10.74 -9.85 16.90
N LEU A 196 -11.74 -10.50 17.49
CA LEU A 196 -12.77 -9.82 18.27
C LEU A 196 -12.20 -9.20 19.55
N VAL A 197 -11.35 -9.92 20.28
CA VAL A 197 -10.68 -9.41 21.49
C VAL A 197 -9.78 -8.22 21.14
N SER A 198 -8.97 -8.31 20.08
CA SER A 198 -8.12 -7.18 19.66
C SER A 198 -8.93 -5.97 19.20
N PHE A 199 -10.04 -6.18 18.50
CA PHE A 199 -10.98 -5.11 18.15
C PHE A 199 -11.60 -4.46 19.39
N LEU A 200 -12.11 -5.25 20.35
CA LEU A 200 -12.68 -4.74 21.59
C LEU A 200 -11.64 -4.00 22.44
N CYS A 201 -10.40 -4.49 22.50
CA CYS A 201 -9.29 -3.78 23.14
C CYS A 201 -9.03 -2.42 22.49
N ALA A 202 -8.99 -2.35 21.15
CA ALA A 202 -8.79 -1.10 20.42
C ALA A 202 -9.95 -0.11 20.66
N VAL A 203 -11.20 -0.59 20.68
CA VAL A 203 -12.37 0.21 21.04
C VAL A 203 -12.29 0.68 22.50
N GLY A 204 -11.87 -0.18 23.42
CA GLY A 204 -11.67 0.17 24.83
C GLY A 204 -10.63 1.28 25.02
N ILE A 205 -9.48 1.17 24.34
CA ILE A 205 -8.43 2.21 24.34
C ILE A 205 -8.99 3.53 23.74
N PHE A 206 -9.75 3.44 22.66
CA PHE A 206 -10.36 4.62 22.04
C PHE A 206 -11.36 5.31 22.97
N VAL A 207 -12.28 4.57 23.58
CA VAL A 207 -13.26 5.11 24.53
C VAL A 207 -12.55 5.69 25.75
N PHE A 208 -11.54 5.00 26.28
CA PHE A 208 -10.72 5.50 27.38
C PHE A 208 -10.03 6.83 27.03
N SER A 209 -9.45 6.93 25.84
CA SER A 209 -8.82 8.15 25.33
C SER A 209 -9.81 9.32 25.25
N GLU A 210 -11.03 9.08 24.77
CA GLU A 210 -12.08 10.10 24.69
C GLU A 210 -12.62 10.51 26.07
N VAL A 211 -12.81 9.56 27.00
CA VAL A 211 -13.32 9.86 28.36
C VAL A 211 -12.29 10.61 29.18
N THR A 212 -11.02 10.20 29.13
CA THR A 212 -9.95 10.84 29.91
C THR A 212 -9.39 12.10 29.27
N GLN A 213 -9.80 12.42 28.04
CA GLN A 213 -9.25 13.51 27.22
C GLN A 213 -7.73 13.39 26.97
N ILE A 214 -7.14 12.21 27.25
CA ILE A 214 -5.74 11.91 26.91
C ILE A 214 -5.72 11.54 25.44
N SER A 215 -5.01 12.31 24.61
CA SER A 215 -4.88 12.04 23.18
C SER A 215 -3.95 10.84 22.93
N ILE A 216 -4.52 9.64 22.83
CA ILE A 216 -3.78 8.42 22.47
C ILE A 216 -3.80 8.28 20.94
N PRO A 217 -2.65 8.34 20.24
CA PRO A 217 -2.61 8.20 18.79
C PRO A 217 -2.79 6.72 18.40
N LEU A 218 -4.03 6.22 18.42
CA LEU A 218 -4.36 4.81 18.18
C LEU A 218 -3.81 4.28 16.85
N ILE A 219 -3.84 5.11 15.80
CA ILE A 219 -3.27 4.75 14.48
C ILE A 219 -1.75 4.55 14.57
N ALA A 220 -1.03 5.39 15.33
CA ALA A 220 0.41 5.26 15.50
C ALA A 220 0.78 4.00 16.30
N LEU A 221 -0.03 3.68 17.32
CA LEU A 221 0.15 2.49 18.14
C LEU A 221 -0.11 1.22 17.30
N ALA A 222 -1.21 1.21 16.54
CA ALA A 222 -1.51 0.11 15.62
C ALA A 222 -0.43 -0.06 14.54
N PHE A 223 0.06 1.05 13.97
CA PHE A 223 1.19 1.03 13.04
C PHE A 223 2.43 0.40 13.70
N GLY A 224 2.88 0.93 14.84
CA GLY A 224 4.07 0.44 15.53
C GLY A 224 4.01 -1.04 15.91
N MET A 225 2.84 -1.53 16.37
CA MET A 225 2.64 -2.95 16.71
C MET A 225 2.60 -3.87 15.48
N SER A 226 2.19 -3.35 14.32
CA SER A 226 2.12 -4.13 13.08
C SER A 226 3.46 -4.28 12.35
N GLN A 227 4.44 -3.45 12.68
CA GLN A 227 5.73 -3.42 11.99
C GLN A 227 6.77 -4.33 12.67
N PRO A 228 7.68 -4.97 11.91
CA PRO A 228 8.86 -5.60 12.47
C PRO A 228 9.70 -4.57 13.24
N ILE A 229 10.25 -4.96 14.39
CA ILE A 229 11.03 -4.10 15.32
C ILE A 229 12.03 -3.15 14.63
N PRO A 230 12.77 -3.55 13.57
CA PRO A 230 13.70 -2.65 12.87
C PRO A 230 13.07 -1.36 12.30
N TYR A 231 11.80 -1.39 11.89
CA TYR A 231 11.13 -0.23 11.31
C TYR A 231 10.82 0.90 12.32
N PRO A 232 10.09 0.65 13.42
CA PRO A 232 9.83 1.69 14.43
C PRO A 232 11.11 2.14 15.14
N THR A 233 12.09 1.24 15.31
CA THR A 233 13.40 1.62 15.85
C THR A 233 14.18 2.54 14.91
N ALA A 234 14.19 2.28 13.60
CA ALA A 234 14.77 3.20 12.62
C ALA A 234 14.08 4.57 12.61
N LEU A 235 12.75 4.60 12.71
CA LEU A 235 11.99 5.85 12.84
C LEU A 235 12.35 6.61 14.12
N LEU A 236 12.53 5.91 15.24
CA LEU A 236 12.97 6.49 16.52
C LEU A 236 14.38 7.07 16.40
N ILE A 237 15.31 6.34 15.77
CA ILE A 237 16.68 6.83 15.52
C ILE A 237 16.63 8.07 14.62
N GLY A 238 15.83 8.05 13.54
CA GLY A 238 15.65 9.20 12.66
C GLY A 238 15.09 10.42 13.38
N MET A 239 14.12 10.22 14.29
CA MET A 239 13.59 11.28 15.14
C MET A 239 14.66 11.83 16.10
N ALA A 240 15.45 10.97 16.73
CA ALA A 240 16.53 11.38 17.64
C ALA A 240 17.59 12.21 16.92
N ILE A 241 18.02 11.76 15.73
CA ILE A 241 18.96 12.50 14.88
C ILE A 241 18.35 13.84 14.45
N GLY A 242 17.09 13.84 14.01
CA GLY A 242 16.39 15.07 13.62
C GLY A 242 16.34 16.10 14.75
N LYS A 243 16.08 15.66 15.99
CA LYS A 243 16.06 16.52 17.17
C LYS A 243 17.46 17.02 17.55
N LEU A 244 18.50 16.20 17.37
CA LEU A 244 19.89 16.62 17.55
C LEU A 244 20.28 17.72 16.55
N ILE A 245 19.88 17.58 15.28
CA ILE A 245 20.13 18.58 14.23
C ILE A 245 19.34 19.85 14.53
N GLU A 246 18.07 19.75 14.92
CA GLU A 246 17.26 20.90 15.33
C GLU A 246 17.94 21.67 16.47
N HIS A 247 18.50 20.96 17.45
CA HIS A 247 19.21 21.58 18.57
C HIS A 247 20.51 22.28 18.14
N ARG A 248 21.21 21.77 17.11
CA ARG A 248 22.48 22.33 16.62
C ARG A 248 22.30 23.50 15.67
N VAL A 249 21.34 23.43 14.75
CA VAL A 249 21.17 24.41 13.66
C VAL A 249 20.08 25.44 13.98
N GLY A 250 19.29 25.19 15.01
CA GLY A 250 18.19 26.06 15.43
C GLY A 250 16.87 25.70 14.75
N LYS A 251 15.79 25.99 15.47
CA LYS A 251 14.43 25.57 15.10
C LYS A 251 13.94 26.21 13.80
N GLU A 252 14.23 27.48 13.57
CA GLU A 252 13.78 28.20 12.37
C GLU A 252 14.40 27.63 11.10
N PHE A 253 15.71 27.38 11.13
CA PHE A 253 16.41 26.75 10.01
C PHE A 253 15.90 25.33 9.77
N TRP A 254 15.78 24.53 10.83
CA TRP A 254 15.30 23.15 10.71
C TRP A 254 13.89 23.07 10.11
N MET A 255 12.95 23.89 10.59
CA MET A 255 11.57 23.90 10.08
C MET A 255 11.49 24.32 8.61
N SER A 256 12.39 25.21 8.17
CA SER A 256 12.44 25.70 6.79
C SER A 256 13.03 24.66 5.82
N PHE A 257 14.06 23.91 6.24
CA PHE A 257 14.81 23.04 5.33
C PHE A 257 14.57 21.53 5.52
N ARG A 258 13.91 21.08 6.60
CA ARG A 258 13.72 19.64 6.89
C ARG A 258 13.11 18.86 5.72
N ASN A 259 12.10 19.43 5.04
CA ASN A 259 11.42 18.74 3.95
C ASN A 259 12.36 18.58 2.74
N THR A 260 13.19 19.59 2.46
CA THR A 260 14.20 19.57 1.40
C THR A 260 15.32 18.58 1.70
N ILE A 261 15.77 18.50 2.95
CA ILE A 261 16.79 17.54 3.38
C ILE A 261 16.28 16.10 3.20
N VAL A 262 15.05 15.82 3.66
CA VAL A 262 14.43 14.50 3.52
C VAL A 262 14.19 14.16 2.04
N ALA A 263 13.73 15.12 1.24
CA ALA A 263 13.56 14.92 -0.20
C ALA A 263 14.90 14.63 -0.90
N GLY A 264 15.96 15.37 -0.57
CA GLY A 264 17.29 15.15 -1.11
C GLY A 264 17.87 13.78 -0.74
N LEU A 265 17.70 13.36 0.52
CA LEU A 265 18.16 12.05 0.97
C LEU A 265 17.38 10.90 0.30
N SER A 266 16.07 11.07 0.13
CA SER A 266 15.22 10.09 -0.56
C SER A 266 15.54 9.98 -2.06
N LEU A 267 15.77 11.12 -2.73
CA LEU A 267 16.17 11.15 -4.13
C LEU A 267 17.58 10.59 -4.33
N GLY A 268 18.53 10.96 -3.47
CA GLY A 268 19.91 10.49 -3.53
C GLY A 268 20.02 8.98 -3.34
N THR A 269 19.32 8.43 -2.34
CA THR A 269 19.26 6.98 -2.12
C THR A 269 18.63 6.25 -3.30
N GLY A 270 17.51 6.76 -3.84
CA GLY A 270 16.88 6.21 -5.04
C GLY A 270 17.84 6.19 -6.25
N LEU A 271 18.47 7.32 -6.56
CA LEU A 271 19.40 7.45 -7.69
C LEU A 271 20.60 6.49 -7.57
N ILE A 272 21.20 6.40 -6.38
CA ILE A 272 22.38 5.55 -6.18
C ILE A 272 22.03 4.06 -6.27
N ILE A 273 20.84 3.66 -5.78
CA ILE A 273 20.35 2.28 -5.90
C ILE A 273 20.10 1.96 -7.37
N THR A 274 19.39 2.83 -8.10
CA THR A 274 19.11 2.62 -9.53
C THR A 274 20.39 2.54 -10.34
N LEU A 275 21.35 3.45 -10.11
CA LEU A 275 22.63 3.45 -10.80
C LEU A 275 23.44 2.19 -10.46
N SER A 276 23.48 1.78 -9.19
CA SER A 276 24.16 0.55 -8.76
C SER A 276 23.58 -0.69 -9.42
N VAL A 277 22.25 -0.78 -9.52
CA VAL A 277 21.57 -1.89 -10.20
C VAL A 277 21.86 -1.86 -11.70
N ALA A 278 21.79 -0.69 -12.35
CA ALA A 278 22.09 -0.55 -13.77
C ALA A 278 23.54 -0.97 -14.09
N ILE A 279 24.51 -0.51 -13.32
CA ILE A 279 25.92 -0.90 -13.47
C ILE A 279 26.07 -2.42 -13.27
N LYS A 280 25.47 -2.99 -12.21
CA LYS A 280 25.53 -4.45 -12.00
C LYS A 280 24.90 -5.25 -13.15
N LEU A 281 23.81 -4.75 -13.75
CA LEU A 281 23.19 -5.39 -14.91
C LEU A 281 24.07 -5.34 -16.16
N ILE A 282 24.71 -4.20 -16.43
CA ILE A 282 25.64 -4.06 -17.55
C ILE A 282 26.83 -5.02 -17.38
N LEU A 283 27.45 -5.03 -16.19
CA LEU A 283 28.59 -5.90 -15.91
C LEU A 283 28.23 -7.40 -16.04
N LYS A 284 27.05 -7.82 -15.55
CA LYS A 284 26.61 -9.20 -15.69
C LYS A 284 26.23 -9.58 -17.12
N ASN A 285 25.70 -8.65 -17.91
CA ASN A 285 25.38 -8.90 -19.32
C ASN A 285 26.64 -9.08 -20.18
N ILE A 286 27.72 -8.36 -19.89
CA ILE A 286 29.00 -8.50 -20.60
C ILE A 286 29.58 -9.90 -20.41
N TRP A 287 29.40 -10.51 -19.23
CA TRP A 287 29.93 -11.84 -18.90
C TRP A 287 29.14 -13.02 -19.48
N ILE A 288 27.93 -12.79 -20.00
CA ILE A 288 27.05 -13.84 -20.56
C ILE A 288 27.14 -13.89 -22.10
N LEU A 289 27.89 -12.99 -22.74
CA LEU A 289 28.15 -13.09 -24.18
C LEU A 289 29.07 -14.30 -24.45
N PRO A 290 28.61 -15.31 -25.23
CA PRO A 290 29.40 -16.51 -25.54
C PRO A 290 30.30 -16.25 -26.76
N TYR A 291 31.08 -15.17 -26.73
CA TYR A 291 32.18 -14.90 -27.65
C TYR A 291 33.12 -13.85 -27.05
#